data_AF-A0A6M3LCP0-F1
#
_entry.id   AF-A0A6M3LCP0-F1
#
_cell.length_a   1.000
_cell.length_b   1.000
_cell.length_c   1.000
_cell.angle_alpha   90.00
_cell.angle_beta   90.00
_cell.angle_gamma   90.00
#
_symmetry.space_group_name_H-M   'P 1'
#
loop_
_entity.id
_entity.type
_entity.pdbx_description
1 polymer ?
#
loop_
_entity_poly.entity_id
_entity_poly.type
_entity_poly.pdbx_seq_one_letter_code
_entity_poly.pdbx_strand_id
1 'polypeptide(L)' 'MGNMSYCRHENTYKDLRDCWEQWNDEPESESEIKYRDKLVALCKEIAEDAL' A
#
# COMPACT_ATOMS: atom_id res chain seq x y z
N MET A 1 -5.40 27.51 -4.39
CA MET A 1 -5.04 26.88 -3.10
C MET A 1 -3.68 26.24 -3.31
N GLY A 2 -2.71 26.65 -2.49
CA GLY A 2 -1.29 26.50 -2.79
C GLY A 2 -0.84 25.05 -2.94
N ASN A 3 0.13 24.84 -3.84
CA ASN A 3 0.95 23.64 -3.95
C ASN A 3 1.58 23.30 -2.59
N MET A 4 0.86 22.57 -1.73
CA MET A 4 1.52 21.72 -0.75
C MET A 4 2.16 20.60 -1.55
N SER A 5 3.48 20.48 -1.46
CA SER A 5 4.22 19.36 -2.03
C SER A 5 3.63 18.07 -1.43
N TYR A 6 2.74 17.41 -2.18
CA TYR A 6 2.19 16.12 -1.79
C TYR A 6 3.34 15.11 -1.85
N CYS A 7 3.99 14.87 -0.71
CA CYS A 7 5.10 13.95 -0.61
C CYS A 7 4.56 12.52 -0.81
N ARG A 8 4.55 12.07 -2.06
CA ARG A 8 4.01 10.77 -2.45
C ARG A 8 4.62 9.63 -1.63
N HIS A 9 5.93 9.68 -1.38
CA HIS A 9 6.61 8.66 -0.60
C HIS A 9 6.13 8.60 0.86
N GLU A 10 6.06 9.76 1.55
CA GLU A 10 5.66 9.80 2.96
C GLU A 10 4.20 9.38 3.14
N ASN A 11 3.32 9.85 2.26
CA ASN A 11 1.90 9.52 2.33
C ASN A 11 1.67 8.04 2.04
N THR A 12 2.23 7.53 0.94
CA THR A 12 2.12 6.11 0.58
C THR A 12 2.75 5.20 1.65
N TYR A 13 3.85 5.60 2.28
CA TYR A 13 4.43 4.84 3.39
C TYR A 13 3.45 4.68 4.56
N LYS A 14 2.76 5.76 4.96
CA LYS A 14 1.77 5.71 6.05
C LYS A 14 0.61 4.78 5.70
N ASP A 15 0.10 4.88 4.47
CA ASP A 15 -1.01 4.04 3.99
C ASP A 15 -0.60 2.55 3.97
N LEU A 16 0.59 2.24 3.43
CA LEU A 16 1.11 0.87 3.41
C LEU A 16 1.32 0.31 4.81
N ARG A 17 1.77 1.14 5.76
CA ARG A 17 1.99 0.73 7.14
C ARG A 17 0.67 0.39 7.83
N ASP A 18 -0.37 1.19 7.63
CA ASP A 18 -1.70 0.92 8.17
C ASP A 18 -2.28 -0.40 7.60
N CYS A 19 -2.18 -0.61 6.28
CA CYS A 19 -2.56 -1.89 5.67
C CYS A 19 -1.80 -3.08 6.26
N TRP A 20 -0.53 -2.90 6.60
CA TRP A 20 0.27 -3.97 7.22
C TRP A 20 -0.14 -4.26 8.67
N GLU A 21 -0.49 -3.24 9.44
CA GLU A 21 -0.94 -3.41 10.82
C GLU A 21 -2.28 -4.17 10.91
N GLN A 22 -3.12 -4.02 9.89
CA GLN A 22 -4.41 -4.72 9.75
C GLN A 22 -4.31 -5.99 8.89
N TRP A 23 -3.10 -6.44 8.52
CA TRP A 23 -2.91 -7.48 7.48
C TRP A 23 -3.55 -8.83 7.79
N ASN A 24 -3.66 -9.18 9.06
CA ASN A 24 -4.21 -10.46 9.51
C ASN A 24 -5.71 -10.38 9.83
N ASP A 25 -6.33 -9.20 9.72
CA ASP A 25 -7.76 -9.04 9.90
C ASP A 25 -8.50 -9.69 8.73
N GLU A 26 -9.67 -10.26 9.05
CA GLU A 26 -10.52 -10.95 8.08
C GLU A 26 -11.04 -9.92 7.07
N PRO A 27 -10.76 -10.10 5.76
CA PRO A 27 -11.15 -9.13 4.75
C PRO A 27 -12.67 -9.04 4.65
N GLU A 28 -13.18 -7.81 4.57
CA GLU A 28 -14.62 -7.54 4.58
C GLU A 28 -15.28 -7.82 3.21
N SER A 29 -14.48 -8.03 2.16
CA SER A 29 -14.99 -8.25 0.80
C SER A 29 -14.03 -8.99 -0.14
N GLU A 30 -14.58 -9.59 -1.20
CA GLU A 30 -13.79 -10.17 -2.30
C GLU A 30 -12.86 -9.13 -2.97
N SER A 31 -13.29 -7.87 -2.99
CA SER A 31 -12.47 -6.77 -3.50
C SER A 31 -11.23 -6.57 -2.63
N GLU A 32 -11.40 -6.57 -1.31
CA GLU A 32 -10.28 -6.41 -0.38
C GLU A 32 -9.27 -7.54 -0.52
N ILE A 33 -9.72 -8.80 -0.60
CA ILE A 33 -8.84 -9.96 -0.87
C ILE A 33 -8.03 -9.73 -2.15
N LYS A 34 -8.72 -9.38 -3.24
CA LYS A 34 -8.08 -9.14 -4.55
C LYS A 34 -7.05 -8.01 -4.50
N TYR A 35 -7.32 -6.93 -3.77
CA TYR A 35 -6.40 -5.80 -3.68
C TYR A 35 -5.26 -6.06 -2.69
N ARG A 36 -5.47 -6.89 -1.67
CA ARG A 36 -4.41 -7.41 -0.78
C ARG A 36 -3.34 -8.15 -1.59
N ASP A 37 -3.75 -9.08 -2.46
CA ASP A 37 -2.82 -9.81 -3.33
C ASP A 37 -2.07 -8.89 -4.30
N LYS A 38 -2.77 -7.93 -4.91
CA LYS A 38 -2.16 -6.94 -5.81
C LYS A 38 -1.16 -6.04 -5.10
N LEU A 39 -1.43 -5.67 -3.86
CA LEU A 39 -0.54 -4.84 -3.06
C LEU A 39 0.80 -5.55 -2.82
N VAL A 40 0.76 -6.83 -2.42
CA VAL A 40 1.99 -7.63 -2.25
C VAL A 40 2.76 -7.74 -3.56
N ALA A 41 2.06 -8.00 -4.68
CA ALA A 41 2.70 -8.12 -5.99
C ALA A 41 3.42 -6.82 -6.37
N LEU A 42 2.77 -5.67 -6.18
CA LEU A 42 3.38 -4.36 -6.45
C LEU A 42 4.58 -4.08 -5.54
N CYS A 43 4.49 -4.38 -4.24
CA CYS A 43 5.63 -4.20 -3.33
C CYS A 43 6.84 -5.08 -3.72
N LYS A 44 6.60 -6.30 -4.23
CA LYS A 44 7.67 -7.16 -4.76
C LYS A 44 8.32 -6.58 -6.00
N GLU A 45 7.53 -6.14 -6.98
CA GLU A 45 8.04 -5.49 -8.20
C GLU A 45 8.89 -4.27 -7.86
N ILE A 46 8.41 -3.39 -6.95
CA ILE A 46 9.17 -2.24 -6.48
C ILE A 46 10.49 -2.67 -5.82
N ALA A 47 10.49 -3.71 -4.99
CA ALA A 47 11.69 -4.18 -4.31
C ALA A 47 12.69 -4.83 -5.27
N GLU A 48 12.23 -5.53 -6.29
CA GLU A 48 13.08 -6.15 -7.33
C GLU A 48 13.73 -5.10 -8.24
N ASP A 49 13.01 -4.02 -8.58
CA ASP A 49 13.51 -2.96 -9.46
C ASP A 49 14.35 -1.90 -8.73
N ALA A 50 14.12 -1.68 -7.44
CA ALA A 50 14.76 -0.61 -6.68
C ALA A 50 16.02 -1.03 -5.89
N LEU A 51 16.31 -2.34 -5.76
CA LEU A 51 17.46 -2.90 -5.04
C LEU A 51 18.50 -3.51 -5.98
#